data_AF-A0A2A4UEG7-F1
#
_entry.id   AF-A0A2A4UEG7-F1
#
_cell.length_a   1.000
_cell.length_b   1.000
_cell.length_c   1.000
_cell.angle_alpha   90.00
_cell.angle_beta   90.00
_cell.angle_gamma   90.00
#
_symmetry.space_group_name_H-M   'P 1'
#
loop_
_entity.id
_entity.type
_entity.pdbx_description
1 polymer ?
#
loop_
_entity_poly.entity_id
_entity_poly.type
_entity_poly.pdbx_seq_one_letter_code
_entity_poly.pdbx_strand_id
1 'polypeptide(L)'
;LEGETKPMDYLRQEYLDRIKRRPLKYRLYMQLHTPVPGQSQEIYNSAKAWDKVNYPWIEVGVATMTEALSFEEAELLMYRVNHMPPSISIIPAKSLSDYNSLAVARSKVYKYAQGLRLKFYQSRKQIGPTPATPRTDIPSAADSDQSKVASNRR
;
A
#
# COMPACT_ATOMS: atom_id res chain seq x y z
N LEU A 1 12.06 7.70 -14.18
CA LEU A 1 11.41 8.58 -15.19
C LEU A 1 12.44 9.63 -15.54
N GLU A 2 12.70 9.86 -16.83
CA GLU A 2 13.63 10.93 -17.22
C GLU A 2 13.15 12.26 -16.60
N GLY A 3 14.04 12.94 -15.87
CA GLY A 3 13.74 14.22 -15.22
C GLY A 3 13.00 14.17 -13.88
N GLU A 4 12.78 13.00 -13.26
CA GLU A 4 12.22 12.95 -11.90
C GLU A 4 13.28 13.33 -10.85
N THR A 5 12.99 14.36 -10.06
CA THR A 5 13.92 14.98 -9.09
C THR A 5 13.46 14.90 -7.64
N LYS A 6 12.26 14.37 -7.38
CA LYS A 6 11.71 14.31 -6.03
C LYS A 6 12.52 13.37 -5.13
N PRO A 7 12.58 13.65 -3.82
CA PRO A 7 13.25 12.78 -2.88
C PRO A 7 12.56 11.41 -2.81
N MET A 8 13.33 10.39 -2.44
CA MET A 8 12.88 8.99 -2.40
C MET A 8 11.65 8.78 -1.50
N ASP A 9 11.51 9.55 -0.43
CA ASP A 9 10.40 9.46 0.52
C ASP A 9 9.31 10.52 0.31
N TYR A 10 9.33 11.23 -0.82
CA TYR A 10 8.43 12.35 -1.12
C TYR A 10 6.95 12.03 -0.81
N LEU A 11 6.42 10.90 -1.30
CA LEU A 11 5.01 10.55 -1.10
C LEU A 11 4.66 10.29 0.37
N ARG A 12 5.62 9.77 1.16
CA ARG A 12 5.43 9.57 2.59
C ARG A 12 5.36 10.92 3.31
N GLN A 13 6.30 11.82 3.03
CA GLN A 13 6.33 13.14 3.64
C GLN A 13 5.09 13.96 3.26
N GLU A 14 4.70 13.90 1.99
CA GLU A 14 3.51 14.60 1.50
C GLU A 14 2.24 14.10 2.19
N TYR A 15 2.08 12.78 2.38
CA TYR A 15 0.96 12.21 3.13
C TYR A 15 0.93 12.72 4.59
N LEU A 16 2.09 12.73 5.26
CA LEU A 16 2.23 13.21 6.64
C LEU A 16 1.91 14.71 6.77
N ASP A 17 2.37 15.53 5.82
CA ASP A 17 2.09 16.96 5.80
C ASP A 17 0.62 17.24 5.50
N ARG A 18 0.02 16.47 4.59
CA ARG A 18 -1.38 16.63 4.20
C ARG A 18 -2.32 16.31 5.35
N ILE A 19 -2.10 15.20 6.06
CA ILE A 19 -2.96 14.79 7.18
C ILE A 19 -2.83 15.71 8.40
N LYS A 20 -1.65 16.28 8.65
CA LYS A 20 -1.44 17.32 9.67
C LYS A 20 -2.26 18.59 9.41
N ARG A 21 -2.45 18.95 8.13
CA ARG A 21 -3.18 20.17 7.73
C ARG A 21 -4.69 19.94 7.70
N ARG A 22 -5.15 18.76 7.30
CA ARG A 22 -6.58 18.43 7.19
C ARG A 22 -6.83 16.92 7.19
N PRO A 23 -8.01 16.48 7.68
CA PRO A 23 -8.43 15.09 7.54
C PRO A 23 -8.51 14.66 6.07
N LEU A 24 -8.08 13.43 5.78
CA LEU A 24 -8.14 12.82 4.45
C LEU A 24 -9.39 11.94 4.35
N LYS A 25 -10.23 12.17 3.34
CA LYS A 25 -11.47 11.42 3.14
C LYS A 25 -11.37 10.51 1.93
N TYR A 26 -11.65 9.24 2.14
CA TYR A 26 -11.71 8.21 1.10
C TYR A 26 -13.13 7.67 1.04
N ARG A 27 -13.72 7.62 -0.16
CA ARG A 27 -15.01 6.98 -0.38
C ARG A 27 -14.78 5.52 -0.75
N LEU A 28 -15.43 4.63 -0.02
CA LEU A 28 -15.38 3.19 -0.24
C LEU A 28 -16.55 2.81 -1.12
N TYR A 29 -16.25 2.12 -2.23
CA TYR A 29 -17.25 1.57 -3.13
C TYR A 29 -17.02 0.05 -3.26
N MET A 30 -18.09 -0.69 -3.56
CA MET A 30 -18.02 -2.11 -3.86
C MET A 30 -18.87 -2.48 -5.07
N GLN A 31 -18.49 -3.53 -5.78
CA GLN A 31 -19.31 -4.19 -6.79
C GLN A 31 -19.79 -5.54 -6.24
N LEU A 32 -21.01 -5.95 -6.60
CA LEU A 32 -21.60 -7.22 -6.19
C LEU A 32 -21.97 -8.04 -7.42
N HIS A 33 -21.81 -9.36 -7.30
CA HIS A 33 -22.23 -10.32 -8.32
C HIS A 33 -22.94 -11.49 -7.65
N THR A 34 -24.12 -11.86 -8.19
CA THR A 34 -24.87 -13.04 -7.75
C THR A 34 -24.45 -14.24 -8.59
N PRO A 35 -23.92 -15.32 -7.99
CA PRO A 35 -23.49 -16.50 -8.73
C PRO A 35 -24.64 -17.12 -9.56
N VAL A 36 -24.36 -17.44 -10.81
CA VAL A 36 -25.31 -18.11 -11.72
C VAL A 36 -24.82 -19.53 -12.02
N PRO A 37 -25.70 -20.56 -12.00
CA PRO A 37 -25.32 -21.92 -12.37
C PRO A 37 -24.70 -21.98 -13.78
N GLY A 38 -23.58 -22.71 -13.92
CA GLY A 38 -22.88 -22.86 -15.21
C GLY A 38 -22.05 -21.65 -15.65
N GLN A 39 -21.97 -20.59 -14.83
CA GLN A 39 -21.18 -19.41 -15.17
C GLN A 39 -19.68 -19.73 -15.30
N SER A 40 -19.03 -19.06 -16.24
CA SER A 40 -17.57 -19.08 -16.40
C SER A 40 -16.85 -18.67 -15.11
N GLN A 41 -15.74 -19.35 -14.82
CA GLN A 41 -14.86 -19.02 -13.69
C GLN A 41 -14.10 -17.69 -13.89
N GLU A 42 -14.14 -17.12 -15.10
CA GLU A 42 -13.54 -15.81 -15.40
C GLU A 42 -14.05 -14.67 -14.52
N ILE A 43 -15.24 -14.81 -13.92
CA ILE A 43 -15.75 -13.83 -12.94
C ILE A 43 -14.82 -13.67 -11.72
N TYR A 44 -14.01 -14.70 -11.40
CA TYR A 44 -13.04 -14.69 -10.30
C TYR A 44 -11.64 -14.21 -10.71
N ASN A 45 -11.41 -13.91 -12.00
CA ASN A 45 -10.09 -13.52 -12.51
C ASN A 45 -9.71 -12.10 -12.08
N SER A 46 -8.80 -11.99 -11.11
CA SER A 46 -8.36 -10.71 -10.55
C SER A 46 -7.57 -9.81 -11.50
N ALA A 47 -7.13 -10.33 -12.65
CA ALA A 47 -6.48 -9.54 -13.69
C ALA A 47 -7.48 -8.82 -14.62
N LYS A 48 -8.78 -9.10 -14.50
CA LYS A 48 -9.83 -8.49 -15.32
C LYS A 48 -10.79 -7.69 -14.45
N ALA A 49 -11.00 -6.43 -14.81
CA ALA A 49 -12.02 -5.62 -14.18
C ALA A 49 -13.42 -6.10 -14.61
N TRP A 50 -14.38 -6.04 -13.69
CA TRP A 50 -15.77 -6.26 -14.00
C TRP A 50 -16.36 -5.09 -14.79
N ASP A 51 -17.28 -5.40 -15.70
CA ASP A 51 -17.99 -4.39 -16.47
C ASP A 51 -18.84 -3.48 -15.56
N LYS A 52 -18.68 -2.17 -15.69
CA LYS A 52 -19.32 -1.20 -14.78
C LYS A 52 -20.81 -1.03 -15.06
N VAL A 53 -21.28 -1.40 -16.26
CA VAL A 53 -22.70 -1.31 -16.62
C VAL A 53 -23.47 -2.45 -15.95
N ASN A 54 -22.94 -3.68 -16.05
CA ASN A 54 -23.55 -4.86 -15.44
C ASN A 54 -23.28 -4.97 -13.93
N TYR A 55 -22.17 -4.42 -13.46
CA TYR A 55 -21.76 -4.44 -12.05
C TYR A 55 -21.51 -3.01 -11.56
N PRO A 56 -22.57 -2.24 -11.25
CA PRO A 56 -22.40 -0.86 -10.81
C PRO A 56 -21.67 -0.78 -9.46
N TRP A 57 -20.91 0.31 -9.27
CA TRP A 57 -20.28 0.61 -7.99
C TRP A 57 -21.33 1.12 -7.00
N ILE A 58 -21.34 0.52 -5.81
CA ILE A 58 -22.23 0.87 -4.71
C ILE A 58 -21.39 1.54 -3.62
N GLU A 59 -21.79 2.74 -3.18
CA GLU A 59 -21.10 3.43 -2.07
C GLU A 59 -21.35 2.69 -0.76
N VAL A 60 -20.27 2.35 -0.06
CA VAL A 60 -20.30 1.61 1.22
C VAL A 60 -20.14 2.57 2.40
N GLY A 61 -19.35 3.63 2.22
CA GLY A 61 -19.13 4.62 3.27
C GLY A 61 -17.90 5.49 3.02
N VAL A 62 -17.56 6.29 4.02
CA VAL A 62 -16.43 7.22 3.97
C VAL A 62 -15.44 6.90 5.10
N ALA A 63 -14.21 6.57 4.74
CA ALA A 63 -13.10 6.44 5.68
C ALA A 63 -12.40 7.80 5.81
N THR A 64 -12.34 8.33 7.03
CA THR A 64 -11.68 9.60 7.32
C THR A 64 -10.42 9.34 8.14
N MET A 65 -9.25 9.63 7.56
CA MET A 65 -7.97 9.58 8.25
C MET A 65 -7.74 10.93 8.92
N THR A 66 -7.66 10.95 10.24
CA THR A 66 -7.51 12.17 11.05
C THR A 66 -6.09 12.36 11.56
N GLU A 67 -5.34 11.28 11.71
CA GLU A 67 -4.00 11.27 12.28
C GLU A 67 -3.09 10.30 11.54
N ALA A 68 -1.79 10.60 11.54
CA ALA A 68 -0.77 9.70 11.05
C ALA A 68 -0.34 8.77 12.18
N LEU A 69 -0.15 7.49 11.84
CA LEU A 69 0.52 6.54 12.74
C LEU A 69 1.98 6.93 12.90
N SER A 70 2.53 6.68 14.09
CA SER A 70 3.98 6.69 14.30
C SER A 70 4.66 5.63 13.44
N PHE A 71 5.98 5.73 13.30
CA PHE A 71 6.76 4.74 12.56
C PHE A 71 6.57 3.34 13.16
N GLU A 72 6.64 3.24 14.48
CA GLU A 72 6.52 1.98 15.21
C GLU A 72 5.13 1.36 15.03
N GLU A 73 4.07 2.16 15.13
CA GLU A 73 2.69 1.70 14.90
C GLU A 73 2.51 1.22 13.46
N ALA A 74 2.95 2.02 12.48
CA ALA A 74 2.84 1.66 11.06
C ALA A 74 3.64 0.40 10.72
N GLU A 75 4.83 0.25 11.28
CA GLU A 75 5.71 -0.90 11.08
C GLU A 75 5.15 -2.16 11.77
N LEU A 76 4.54 -2.04 12.95
CA LEU A 76 3.93 -3.17 13.65
C LEU A 76 2.55 -3.54 13.11
N LEU A 77 1.86 -2.63 12.41
CA LEU A 77 0.53 -2.87 11.88
C LEU A 77 0.48 -4.08 10.94
N MET A 78 -0.60 -4.87 11.06
CA MET A 78 -0.75 -6.14 10.38
C MET A 78 -2.11 -6.24 9.69
N TYR A 79 -2.11 -6.12 8.37
CA TYR A 79 -3.30 -6.32 7.55
C TYR A 79 -3.42 -7.79 7.15
N ARG A 80 -4.60 -8.38 7.36
CA ARG A 80 -4.87 -9.78 6.99
C ARG A 80 -6.19 -9.89 6.26
N VAL A 81 -6.17 -10.57 5.12
CA VAL A 81 -7.38 -10.82 4.31
C VAL A 81 -8.41 -11.71 5.01
N ASN A 82 -8.02 -12.43 6.06
CA ASN A 82 -8.92 -13.26 6.86
C ASN A 82 -9.35 -12.61 8.19
N HIS A 83 -9.00 -11.34 8.42
CA HIS A 83 -9.55 -10.56 9.53
C HIS A 83 -10.84 -9.90 9.08
N MET A 84 -11.93 -10.67 9.06
CA MET A 84 -13.22 -10.30 8.50
C MET A 84 -14.37 -10.66 9.45
N PRO A 85 -15.52 -9.96 9.40
CA PRO A 85 -16.72 -10.35 10.12
C PRO A 85 -17.32 -11.65 9.55
N PRO A 86 -18.18 -12.38 10.31
CA PRO A 86 -18.78 -13.64 9.85
C PRO A 86 -19.61 -13.54 8.56
N SER A 87 -20.05 -12.34 8.20
CA SER A 87 -20.83 -12.08 6.98
C SER A 87 -20.01 -12.12 5.69
N ILE A 88 -18.67 -12.09 5.77
CA ILE A 88 -17.78 -12.06 4.62
C ILE A 88 -16.76 -13.19 4.75
N SER A 89 -16.53 -13.92 3.66
CA SER A 89 -15.59 -15.04 3.63
C SER A 89 -14.76 -15.05 2.34
N ILE A 90 -13.63 -15.77 2.39
CA ILE A 90 -12.81 -16.04 1.21
C ILE A 90 -13.43 -17.23 0.48
N ILE A 91 -13.63 -17.10 -0.82
CA ILE A 91 -14.09 -18.20 -1.67
C ILE A 91 -13.01 -19.30 -1.69
N PRO A 92 -13.35 -20.56 -1.38
CA PRO A 92 -12.38 -21.63 -1.34
C PRO A 92 -11.84 -21.94 -2.74
N ALA A 93 -10.54 -22.18 -2.84
CA ALA A 93 -9.90 -22.62 -4.06
C ALA A 93 -9.94 -24.15 -4.19
N LYS A 94 -10.23 -24.64 -5.40
CA LYS A 94 -10.28 -26.08 -5.70
C LYS A 94 -8.94 -26.64 -6.15
N SER A 95 -8.07 -25.81 -6.72
CA SER A 95 -6.74 -26.19 -7.21
C SER A 95 -5.79 -24.99 -7.21
N LEU A 96 -4.52 -25.21 -7.58
CA LEU A 96 -3.54 -24.13 -7.71
C LEU A 96 -3.84 -23.19 -8.89
N SER A 97 -4.41 -23.73 -9.96
CA SER A 97 -4.77 -22.96 -11.17
C SER A 97 -6.13 -22.27 -11.06
N ASP A 98 -6.88 -22.50 -9.99
CA ASP A 98 -8.12 -21.78 -9.69
C ASP A 98 -7.81 -20.32 -9.38
N TYR A 99 -8.57 -19.37 -9.94
CA TYR A 99 -8.37 -17.94 -9.68
C TYR A 99 -8.47 -17.59 -8.19
N ASN A 100 -9.27 -18.35 -7.42
CA ASN A 100 -9.41 -18.15 -5.98
C ASN A 100 -8.17 -18.58 -5.18
N SER A 101 -7.24 -19.31 -5.79
CA SER A 101 -6.02 -19.80 -5.13
C SER A 101 -5.16 -18.67 -4.56
N LEU A 102 -5.16 -17.51 -5.23
CA LEU A 102 -4.42 -16.33 -4.79
C LEU A 102 -4.91 -15.81 -3.43
N ALA A 103 -6.23 -15.69 -3.24
CA ALA A 103 -6.80 -15.20 -1.98
C ALA A 103 -6.52 -16.20 -0.83
N VAL A 104 -6.69 -17.49 -1.10
CA VAL A 104 -6.39 -18.56 -0.13
C VAL A 104 -4.91 -18.54 0.23
N ALA A 105 -4.00 -18.44 -0.73
CA ALA A 105 -2.56 -18.35 -0.49
C ALA A 105 -2.22 -17.13 0.39
N ARG A 106 -2.74 -15.94 0.07
CA ARG A 106 -2.51 -14.72 0.86
C ARG A 106 -2.98 -14.86 2.31
N SER A 107 -4.11 -15.53 2.54
CA SER A 107 -4.63 -15.76 3.90
C SER A 107 -3.68 -16.58 4.78
N LYS A 108 -2.93 -17.51 4.17
CA LYS A 108 -1.95 -18.37 4.86
C LYS A 108 -0.59 -17.68 4.96
N VAL A 109 -0.07 -17.17 3.85
CA VAL A 109 1.27 -16.57 3.76
C VAL A 109 1.38 -15.33 4.64
N TYR A 110 0.38 -14.44 4.65
CA TYR A 110 0.47 -13.21 5.45
C TYR A 110 0.55 -13.52 6.94
N LYS A 111 -0.25 -14.46 7.43
CA LYS A 111 -0.22 -14.88 8.83
C LYS A 111 1.17 -15.39 9.23
N TYR A 112 1.79 -16.20 8.38
CA TYR A 112 3.11 -16.76 8.64
C TYR A 112 4.22 -15.68 8.57
N ALA A 113 4.29 -14.92 7.48
CA ALA A 113 5.30 -13.89 7.27
C ALA A 113 5.27 -12.81 8.36
N GLN A 114 4.08 -12.37 8.76
CA GLN A 114 3.93 -11.40 9.85
C GLN A 114 4.38 -11.98 11.21
N GLY A 115 4.10 -13.26 11.47
CA GLY A 115 4.59 -13.94 12.67
C GLY A 115 6.12 -14.04 12.70
N LEU A 116 6.76 -14.32 11.56
CA LEU A 116 8.23 -14.29 11.45
C LEU A 116 8.80 -12.90 11.67
N ARG A 117 8.20 -11.86 11.06
CA ARG A 117 8.61 -10.46 11.24
C ARG A 117 8.60 -10.06 12.71
N LEU A 118 7.53 -10.39 13.44
CA LEU A 118 7.43 -10.08 14.86
C LEU A 118 8.48 -10.81 15.70
N LYS A 119 8.69 -12.11 15.44
CA LYS A 119 9.73 -12.90 16.11
C LYS A 119 11.13 -12.31 15.88
N PHE A 120 11.40 -11.83 14.67
CA PHE A 120 12.67 -11.19 14.33
C PHE A 120 12.87 -9.86 15.06
N TYR A 121 11.82 -9.03 15.18
CA TYR A 121 11.91 -7.78 15.95
C TYR A 121 12.10 -8.03 17.44
N GLN A 122 11.41 -9.03 17.99
CA GLN A 122 11.57 -9.44 19.38
C GLN A 122 12.99 -9.95 19.67
N SER A 123 13.55 -10.79 18.80
CA SER A 123 14.89 -11.35 19.01
C SER A 123 15.99 -10.29 18.93
N ARG A 124 15.82 -9.28 18.08
CA ARG A 124 16.79 -8.17 17.93
C ARG A 124 16.52 -6.99 18.85
N LYS A 125 15.43 -6.99 19.62
CA LYS A 125 14.95 -5.85 20.41
C LYS A 125 14.91 -4.54 19.60
N GLN A 126 14.55 -4.64 18.32
CA GLN A 126 14.55 -3.54 17.36
C GLN A 126 13.38 -3.71 16.40
N ILE A 127 12.64 -2.62 16.14
CA ILE A 127 11.49 -2.59 15.22
C ILE A 127 11.96 -2.01 13.88
N GLY A 128 12.02 -2.88 12.87
CA GLY A 128 12.36 -2.51 11.49
C GLY A 128 13.77 -1.92 11.33
N PRO A 129 14.20 -1.67 10.09
CA PRO A 129 15.24 -0.67 9.85
C PRO A 129 14.63 0.70 10.17
N THR A 130 15.16 1.41 11.16
CA THR A 130 14.82 2.83 11.37
C THR A 130 14.93 3.52 10.01
N PRO A 131 13.92 4.31 9.55
CA PRO A 131 14.05 5.06 8.31
C PRO A 131 15.35 5.84 8.41
N ALA A 132 16.28 5.59 7.48
CA ALA A 132 17.55 6.27 7.49
C ALA A 132 17.25 7.77 7.61
N THR A 133 17.79 8.42 8.65
CA THR A 133 17.87 9.88 8.71
C THR A 133 18.29 10.34 7.32
N PRO A 134 17.60 11.30 6.68
CA PRO A 134 17.99 11.78 5.36
C PRO A 134 19.49 12.04 5.40
N ARG A 135 20.26 11.39 4.51
CA ARG A 135 21.71 11.63 4.44
C ARG A 135 21.88 13.12 4.16
N THR A 136 22.37 13.86 5.14
CA THR A 136 22.79 15.26 5.04
C THR A 136 23.93 15.46 4.03
N ASP A 137 24.49 14.35 3.54
CA ASP A 137 25.71 14.27 2.74
C ASP A 137 25.43 14.37 1.23
N ILE A 138 24.16 14.53 0.82
CA ILE A 138 23.84 14.89 -0.56
C ILE A 138 23.71 16.42 -0.60
N PRO A 139 24.74 17.15 -1.08
CA PRO A 139 24.64 18.60 -1.22
C PRO A 139 23.46 18.92 -2.13
N SER A 140 22.62 19.86 -1.67
CA SER A 140 21.56 20.46 -2.47
C SER A 140 22.14 20.89 -3.82
N ALA A 141 21.55 20.42 -4.91
CA ALA A 141 21.96 20.77 -6.28
C ALA A 141 21.67 22.25 -6.63
N ALA A 142 21.46 23.11 -5.63
CA ALA A 142 21.17 24.53 -5.79
C ALA A 142 22.42 25.44 -5.76
N ASP A 143 23.59 24.96 -5.32
CA ASP A 143 24.75 25.84 -5.06
C ASP A 143 25.97 25.66 -5.99
N SER A 144 25.92 24.79 -7.00
CA SER A 144 27.10 24.52 -7.85
C SER A 144 27.25 25.38 -9.11
N ASP A 145 26.30 26.29 -9.42
CA ASP A 145 26.26 26.94 -10.75
C ASP A 145 26.59 28.44 -10.77
N GLN A 146 27.16 29.02 -9.70
CA GLN A 146 27.54 30.45 -9.69
C GLN A 146 29.05 30.76 -9.63
N SER A 147 29.95 29.78 -9.53
CA SER A 147 31.38 30.07 -9.34
C SER A 147 32.30 29.92 -10.56
N LYS A 148 31.79 29.50 -11.73
CA LYS A 148 32.67 29.17 -12.89
C LYS A 148 32.73 30.18 -14.06
N VAL A 149 32.07 31.33 -13.99
CA VAL A 149 32.03 32.26 -15.14
C VAL A 149 33.00 33.46 -15.03
N ALA A 150 33.65 33.70 -13.89
CA ALA A 150 34.42 34.95 -13.69
C ALA A 150 35.93 34.91 -13.99
N SER A 151 36.52 33.79 -14.44
CA SER A 151 37.99 33.68 -14.57
C SER A 151 38.50 33.28 -15.96
N ASN A 152 38.03 33.95 -17.02
CA ASN A 152 38.74 33.96 -18.31
C ASN A 152 38.37 35.18 -19.16
N ARG A 153 38.96 36.34 -18.82
CA ARG A 153 39.26 37.43 -19.76
C ARG A 153 40.54 38.13 -19.31
N ARG A 154 41.67 37.75 -19.91
CA ARG A 154 42.82 38.61 -20.16
C ARG A 154 43.38 38.26 -21.53
#